data_AF-A0A0R2FUY4-F1
#
_entry.id   AF-A0A0R2FUY4-F1
#
_cell.length_a   1.000
_cell.length_b   1.000
_cell.length_c   1.000
_cell.angle_alpha   90.00
_cell.angle_beta   90.00
_cell.angle_gamma   90.00
#
_symmetry.space_group_name_H-M   'P 1'
#
loop_
_entity.id
_entity.type
_entity.pdbx_description
1 polymer ?
#
loop_
_entity_poly.entity_id
_entity_poly.type
_entity_poly.pdbx_seq_one_letter_code
_entity_poly.pdbx_strand_id
1 'polypeptide(L)'
;MDQLMNEARIVITHGGPASFMDVIAKGKQPIVVPRQEKFNEHVNNHQVDFTQQVQAKGYPMERILDVQEIEDVLKKYNDAELVDVKSHNSEFVGNLTEIINGLI
;
A
#
# COMPACT_ATOMS: atom_id res chain seq x y z
N MET A 1 -7.65 0.99 -15.28
CA MET A 1 -7.27 0.65 -13.89
C MET A 1 -6.94 1.90 -13.09
N ASP A 2 -6.08 2.77 -13.58
CA ASP A 2 -5.68 3.99 -12.86
C ASP A 2 -6.86 4.88 -12.41
N GLN A 3 -7.78 5.20 -13.34
CA GLN A 3 -9.01 5.94 -13.04
C GLN A 3 -9.86 5.27 -11.97
N LEU A 4 -10.05 3.94 -12.06
CA LEU A 4 -10.82 3.18 -11.07
C LEU A 4 -10.16 3.23 -9.69
N MET A 5 -8.84 3.18 -9.61
CA MET A 5 -8.12 3.31 -8.34
C MET A 5 -8.25 4.72 -7.75
N ASN A 6 -8.24 5.76 -8.58
CA ASN A 6 -8.44 7.14 -8.14
C ASN A 6 -9.85 7.36 -7.59
N GLU A 7 -10.87 6.85 -8.28
CA GLU A 7 -12.29 6.98 -7.90
C GLU A 7 -12.69 6.06 -6.73
N ALA A 8 -12.01 4.92 -6.57
CA ALA A 8 -12.33 3.97 -5.52
C ALA A 8 -12.14 4.57 -4.11
N ARG A 9 -13.14 4.35 -3.25
CA ARG A 9 -13.08 4.67 -1.82
C ARG A 9 -12.10 3.75 -1.07
N ILE A 10 -12.11 2.46 -1.42
CA ILE A 10 -11.30 1.41 -0.80
C ILE A 10 -10.73 0.56 -1.93
N VAL A 11 -9.45 0.22 -1.85
CA VAL A 11 -8.81 -0.72 -2.77
C VAL A 11 -8.34 -1.94 -1.98
N ILE A 12 -8.81 -3.11 -2.39
CA ILE A 12 -8.36 -4.41 -1.88
C ILE A 12 -7.52 -5.06 -2.97
N THR A 13 -6.31 -5.50 -2.64
CA THR A 13 -5.39 -6.11 -3.60
C THR A 13 -4.62 -7.27 -2.98
N HIS A 14 -4.11 -8.18 -3.80
CA HIS A 14 -3.11 -9.14 -3.35
C HIS A 14 -1.77 -8.45 -3.08
N GLY A 15 -0.83 -9.16 -2.43
CA GLY A 15 0.50 -8.67 -2.03
C GLY A 15 1.50 -8.44 -3.15
N GLY A 16 1.04 -8.08 -4.35
CA GLY A 16 1.89 -7.61 -5.45
C GLY A 16 2.44 -6.20 -5.13
N PRO A 17 3.76 -6.02 -4.96
CA PRO A 17 4.36 -4.75 -4.52
C PRO A 17 3.91 -3.53 -5.31
N ALA A 18 3.91 -3.63 -6.64
CA ALA A 18 3.53 -2.52 -7.51
C ALA A 18 2.08 -2.08 -7.29
N SER A 19 1.15 -3.03 -7.09
CA SER A 19 -0.27 -2.74 -6.96
C SER A 19 -0.60 -1.94 -5.71
N PHE A 20 -0.15 -2.39 -4.54
CA PHE A 20 -0.50 -1.68 -3.31
C PHE A 20 0.33 -0.41 -3.11
N MET A 21 1.57 -0.35 -3.62
CA MET A 21 2.36 0.89 -3.61
C MET A 21 1.72 1.98 -4.46
N ASP A 22 1.09 1.61 -5.58
CA ASP A 22 0.35 2.55 -6.43
C ASP A 22 -0.87 3.14 -5.70
N VAL A 23 -1.57 2.34 -4.89
CA VAL A 23 -2.66 2.83 -4.04
C VAL A 23 -2.16 3.83 -3.00
N ILE A 24 -1.03 3.52 -2.34
CA ILE A 24 -0.38 4.41 -1.37
C ILE A 24 0.05 5.72 -2.03
N ALA A 25 0.65 5.65 -3.22
CA ALA A 25 1.08 6.83 -3.99
C ALA A 25 -0.09 7.74 -4.37
N LYS A 26 -1.30 7.18 -4.49
CA LYS A 26 -2.56 7.89 -4.74
C LYS A 26 -3.21 8.46 -3.47
N GLY A 27 -2.52 8.45 -2.33
CA GLY A 27 -3.05 9.04 -1.09
C GLY A 27 -3.95 8.09 -0.28
N LYS A 28 -4.04 6.81 -0.64
CA LYS A 28 -5.03 5.87 -0.07
C LYS A 28 -4.36 4.75 0.73
N GLN A 29 -5.03 4.27 1.78
CA GLN A 29 -4.60 3.09 2.55
C GLN A 29 -5.18 1.79 1.94
N PRO A 30 -4.37 0.95 1.24
CA PRO A 30 -4.86 -0.31 0.69
C PRO A 30 -5.13 -1.35 1.78
N ILE A 31 -6.08 -2.24 1.50
CA ILE A 31 -6.22 -3.53 2.18
C ILE A 31 -5.48 -4.58 1.34
N VAL A 32 -4.46 -5.21 1.91
CA VAL A 32 -3.55 -6.12 1.20
C VAL A 32 -3.70 -7.54 1.73
N VAL A 33 -4.04 -8.46 0.83
CA VAL A 33 -4.20 -9.90 1.11
C VAL A 33 -3.07 -10.66 0.38
N PRO A 34 -1.86 -10.79 0.95
CA PRO A 34 -0.77 -11.47 0.28
C PRO A 34 -1.11 -12.94 0.01
N ARG A 35 -0.76 -13.41 -1.19
CA ARG A 35 -0.81 -14.84 -1.50
C ARG A 35 0.13 -15.59 -0.57
N GLN A 36 -0.31 -16.75 -0.11
CA GLN A 36 0.48 -17.60 0.78
C GLN A 36 0.82 -18.91 0.09
N GLU A 37 2.04 -19.37 0.29
CA GLU A 37 2.54 -20.65 -0.23
C GLU A 37 1.62 -21.81 0.17
N LYS A 38 1.08 -21.78 1.40
CA LYS A 38 0.18 -22.82 1.93
C LYS A 38 -1.10 -23.04 1.10
N PHE A 39 -1.48 -22.08 0.26
CA PHE A 39 -2.64 -22.17 -0.65
C PHE A 39 -2.24 -22.52 -2.09
N ASN A 40 -0.95 -22.76 -2.36
CA ASN A 40 -0.41 -23.07 -3.69
C ASN A 40 -0.69 -22.00 -4.77
N GLU A 41 -0.96 -20.75 -4.36
CA GLU A 41 -1.19 -19.63 -5.28
C GLU A 41 0.11 -18.93 -5.72
N HIS A 42 1.17 -19.14 -4.96
CA HIS A 42 2.51 -18.61 -5.22
C HIS A 42 3.57 -19.60 -4.76
N VAL A 43 4.75 -19.54 -5.37
CA VAL A 43 5.84 -20.51 -5.13
C VAL A 43 6.47 -20.39 -3.74
N ASN A 44 6.23 -19.28 -3.04
CA ASN A 44 6.79 -18.96 -1.73
C ASN A 44 6.00 -17.83 -1.05
N ASN A 45 6.40 -17.47 0.18
CA ASN A 45 5.75 -16.44 0.99
C ASN A 45 6.34 -15.02 0.81
N HIS A 46 7.07 -14.73 -0.27
CA HIS A 46 7.71 -13.41 -0.43
C HIS A 46 6.71 -12.24 -0.40
N GLN A 47 5.44 -12.43 -0.80
CA GLN A 47 4.41 -11.40 -0.64
C GLN A 47 4.08 -11.12 0.82
N VAL A 48 4.04 -12.17 1.66
CA VAL A 48 3.82 -12.03 3.11
C VAL A 48 4.97 -11.26 3.74
N ASP A 49 6.21 -11.66 3.44
CA ASP A 49 7.41 -11.03 3.99
C ASP A 49 7.50 -9.54 3.57
N PHE A 50 7.21 -9.25 2.31
CA PHE A 50 7.25 -7.89 1.79
C PHE A 50 6.20 -6.99 2.44
N THR A 51 4.96 -7.47 2.56
CA THR A 51 3.89 -6.71 3.22
C THR A 51 4.18 -6.45 4.70
N GLN A 52 4.83 -7.38 5.40
CA GLN A 52 5.31 -7.16 6.77
C GLN A 52 6.41 -6.07 6.83
N GLN A 53 7.39 -6.11 5.93
CA GLN A 53 8.46 -5.11 5.88
C GLN A 53 7.94 -3.71 5.57
N VAL A 54 6.96 -3.60 4.66
CA VAL A 54 6.34 -2.32 4.30
C VAL A 54 5.58 -1.73 5.50
N GLN A 55 4.77 -2.54 6.20
CA GLN A 55 4.13 -2.09 7.44
C GLN A 55 5.15 -1.66 8.51
N ALA A 56 6.24 -2.41 8.69
CA ALA A 56 7.28 -2.09 9.66
C ALA A 56 8.01 -0.77 9.35
N LYS A 57 8.05 -0.36 8.08
CA LYS A 57 8.59 0.94 7.65
C LYS A 57 7.60 2.11 7.82
N GLY A 58 6.40 1.86 8.34
CA GLY A 58 5.39 2.88 8.61
C GLY A 58 4.56 3.28 7.38
N TYR A 59 4.60 2.51 6.29
CA TYR A 59 3.72 2.77 5.16
C TYR A 59 2.26 2.41 5.53
N PRO A 60 1.30 3.26 5.18
CA PRO A 60 -0.10 3.06 5.53
C PRO A 60 -0.69 1.91 4.70
N MET A 61 -0.98 0.79 5.35
CA MET A 61 -1.69 -0.34 4.74
C MET A 61 -2.29 -1.24 5.83
N GLU A 62 -3.43 -1.85 5.51
CA GLU A 62 -4.03 -2.91 6.33
C GLU A 62 -3.68 -4.26 5.71
N ARG A 63 -2.96 -5.12 6.44
CA ARG A 63 -2.53 -6.45 5.96
C ARG A 63 -3.41 -7.54 6.55
N ILE A 64 -3.97 -8.39 5.70
CA ILE A 64 -4.85 -9.50 6.11
C ILE A 64 -4.24 -10.83 5.69
N LEU A 65 -3.97 -11.73 6.64
CA LEU A 65 -3.48 -13.08 6.36
C LEU A 65 -4.58 -14.14 6.33
N ASP A 66 -5.68 -13.90 7.01
CA ASP A 66 -6.86 -14.73 6.95
C ASP A 66 -8.00 -13.96 6.30
N VAL A 67 -8.45 -14.42 5.14
CA VAL A 67 -9.53 -13.76 4.38
C VAL A 67 -10.83 -13.67 5.19
N GLN A 68 -11.02 -14.51 6.22
CA GLN A 68 -12.18 -14.42 7.12
C GLN A 68 -12.21 -13.10 7.91
N GLU A 69 -11.08 -12.41 8.08
CA GLU A 69 -10.98 -11.13 8.80
C GLU A 69 -11.42 -9.93 7.95
N ILE A 70 -11.66 -10.11 6.63
CA ILE A 70 -12.01 -9.01 5.71
C ILE A 70 -13.25 -8.25 6.17
N GLU A 71 -14.28 -8.95 6.65
CA GLU A 71 -15.53 -8.31 7.04
C GLU A 71 -15.32 -7.33 8.20
N ASP A 72 -14.57 -7.77 9.21
CA ASP A 72 -14.28 -6.97 10.39
C ASP A 72 -13.36 -5.79 10.08
N VAL A 73 -12.42 -5.98 9.16
CA VAL A 73 -11.62 -4.87 8.62
C VAL A 73 -12.51 -3.86 7.90
N LEU A 74 -13.38 -4.29 7.00
CA LEU A 74 -14.24 -3.38 6.23
C LEU A 74 -15.19 -2.57 7.12
N LYS A 75 -15.68 -3.13 8.23
CA LYS A 75 -16.48 -2.39 9.22
C LYS A 75 -15.72 -1.17 9.76
N LYS A 76 -14.43 -1.32 10.10
CA LYS A 76 -13.58 -0.19 10.57
C LYS A 76 -13.48 0.94 9.54
N TYR A 77 -13.43 0.60 8.25
CA TYR A 77 -13.34 1.56 7.15
C TYR A 77 -14.68 2.26 6.82
N ASN A 78 -15.81 1.78 7.34
CA ASN A 78 -17.09 2.48 7.21
C ASN A 78 -17.25 3.57 8.28
N ASP A 79 -16.62 3.39 9.44
CA ASP A 79 -16.76 4.26 10.61
C ASP A 79 -15.61 5.27 10.77
N ALA A 80 -14.51 5.10 10.05
CA ALA A 80 -13.32 5.94 10.15
C ALA A 80 -13.21 6.98 9.01
N GLU A 81 -12.64 8.15 9.34
CA GLU A 81 -12.03 9.01 8.31
C GLU A 81 -10.79 8.30 7.77
N LEU A 82 -10.74 8.08 6.45
CA LEU A 82 -9.62 7.43 5.79
C LEU A 82 -8.35 8.26 6.00
N VAL A 83 -7.25 7.59 6.33
CA VAL A 83 -5.94 8.24 6.50
C VAL A 83 -5.50 8.81 5.16
N ASP A 84 -5.37 10.13 5.09
CA ASP A 84 -4.79 10.82 3.94
C ASP A 84 -3.26 10.59 3.96
N VAL A 85 -2.76 9.89 2.95
CA VAL A 85 -1.33 9.55 2.88
C VAL A 85 -0.56 10.76 2.35
N LYS A 86 0.18 11.43 3.25
CA LYS A 86 0.99 12.59 2.87
C LYS A 86 2.22 12.18 2.04
N SER A 87 2.27 12.67 0.81
CA SER A 87 3.43 12.51 -0.06
C SER A 87 4.56 13.48 0.33
N HIS A 88 5.80 13.00 0.30
CA HIS A 88 7.02 13.79 0.48
C HIS A 88 7.74 14.07 -0.85
N ASN A 89 7.08 13.80 -1.99
CA ASN A 89 7.72 13.86 -3.31
C ASN A 89 8.23 15.26 -3.66
N SER A 90 7.46 16.31 -3.38
CA SER A 90 7.87 17.69 -3.68
C SER A 90 9.11 18.11 -2.89
N GLU A 91 9.22 17.70 -1.62
CA GLU A 91 10.40 17.94 -0.78
C GLU A 91 11.63 17.20 -1.31
N PHE A 92 11.47 15.91 -1.65
CA PHE A 92 12.54 15.13 -2.26
C PHE A 92 13.05 15.76 -3.57
N VAL A 93 12.13 16.15 -4.46
CA VAL A 93 12.48 16.77 -5.75
C VAL A 93 13.19 18.11 -5.54
N GLY A 94 12.75 18.92 -4.58
CA GLY A 94 13.42 20.16 -4.19
C GLY A 94 14.86 19.92 -3.74
N ASN A 95 15.05 19.03 -2.76
CA ASN A 95 16.37 18.69 -2.22
C ASN A 95 17.30 18.12 -3.30
N LEU A 96 16.78 17.25 -4.18
CA LEU A 96 17.55 16.71 -5.30
C LEU A 96 17.97 17.80 -6.29
N THR A 97 17.09 18.76 -6.57
CA THR A 97 17.37 19.88 -7.46
C THR A 97 18.50 20.76 -6.91
N GLU A 98 18.50 21.02 -5.61
CA GLU A 98 19.58 21.75 -4.93
C GLU A 98 20.93 21.05 -5.06
N ILE A 99 20.97 19.73 -4.86
CA ILE A 99 22.20 18.93 -5.03
C ILE A 99 22.73 19.05 -6.46
N ILE A 100 21.85 18.92 -7.46
CA ILE A 100 22.24 19.00 -8.88
C ILE A 100 22.78 20.39 -9.22
N ASN A 101 22.11 21.45 -8.76
CA ASN A 101 22.54 22.82 -9.01
C ASN A 101 23.90 23.13 -8.36
N GLY A 102 24.26 22.46 -7.26
CA GLY A 102 25.58 22.58 -6.63
C GLY A 102 26.70 21.81 -7.34
N LEU A 103 26.40 21.01 -8.36
CA LEU A 103 27.39 20.28 -9.18
C LEU A 103 27.78 21.03 -10.45
N ILE A 104 27.08 22.11 -10.80
CA ILE A 104 27.31 22.98 -11.97
C ILE A 104 28.02 24.25 -11.51
#